data_AF-A0A607CB61-F1
#
_entry.id   AF-A0A607CB61-F1
#
_cell.length_a   1.000
_cell.length_b   1.000
_cell.length_c   1.000
_cell.angle_alpha   90.00
_cell.angle_beta   90.00
_cell.angle_gamma   90.00
#
_symmetry.space_group_name_H-M   'P 1'
#
loop_
_entity.id
_entity.type
_entity.pdbx_description
1 polymer ?
#
loop_
_entity_poly.entity_id
_entity_poly.type
_entity_poly.pdbx_seq_one_letter_code
_entity_poly.pdbx_strand_id
1 'polypeptide(L)'
;MKNNVFSQSQIQAIADILHNDSFDYQATWLRVGKLNIDRSITKSRQIGATQLFSREALLDALTTGDNQVWFAHTIEHARVALMYMNNLSARVGVRLTSNGHSLQLDDGAVISFVGEESHCAALAGNVYLDEFGWFNNPLRAAKVAAAIACHKRHNLTMFTTPSDSYAAFRVWNGTTRNHRPSPLINTGDSVFCTDGVWRQSVTLDAACQRGCNLFAPEEIKREYSDDDYRLLFGCDWSFAVAAGEVAA
;
A
#
# COMPACT_ATOMS: atom_id res chain seq x y z
N MET A 1 -19.61 -8.98 17.13
CA MET A 1 -18.69 -9.69 16.22
C MET A 1 -17.88 -10.67 17.07
N LYS A 2 -17.51 -11.86 16.58
CA LYS A 2 -16.61 -12.74 17.34
C LYS A 2 -15.19 -12.20 17.21
N ASN A 3 -14.47 -12.07 18.32
CA ASN A 3 -13.07 -11.65 18.29
C ASN A 3 -12.22 -12.75 17.66
N ASN A 4 -11.28 -12.36 16.79
CA ASN A 4 -10.30 -13.24 16.21
C ASN A 4 -9.11 -13.34 17.15
N VAL A 5 -8.72 -14.57 17.50
CA VAL A 5 -7.70 -14.85 18.52
C VAL A 5 -6.50 -15.51 17.86
N PHE A 6 -5.29 -15.06 18.22
CA PHE A 6 -4.03 -15.66 17.81
C PHE A 6 -3.17 -15.94 19.04
N SER A 7 -2.58 -17.13 19.10
CA SER A 7 -1.51 -17.42 20.06
C SER A 7 -0.21 -16.74 19.66
N GLN A 8 0.69 -16.50 20.63
CA GLN A 8 1.99 -15.89 20.34
C GLN A 8 2.81 -16.68 19.32
N SER A 9 2.74 -18.02 19.35
CA SER A 9 3.38 -18.86 18.32
C SER A 9 2.79 -18.67 16.93
N GLN A 10 1.50 -18.38 16.80
CA GLN A 10 0.87 -18.09 15.52
C GLN A 10 1.25 -16.71 14.99
N ILE A 11 1.35 -15.71 15.88
CA ILE A 11 1.81 -14.36 15.52
C ILE A 11 3.27 -14.42 15.04
N GLN A 12 4.14 -15.14 15.75
CA GLN A 12 5.52 -15.35 15.31
C GLN A 12 5.59 -16.07 13.95
N ALA A 13 4.80 -17.12 13.76
CA ALA A 13 4.74 -17.83 12.48
C ALA A 13 4.26 -16.92 11.32
N ILE A 14 3.34 -15.99 11.57
CA ILE A 14 2.95 -14.97 10.59
C ILE A 14 4.14 -14.09 10.21
N ALA A 15 4.91 -13.61 11.19
CA ALA A 15 6.09 -12.79 10.94
C ALA A 15 7.14 -13.53 10.10
N ASP A 16 7.38 -14.81 10.42
CA ASP A 16 8.32 -15.66 9.69
C ASP A 16 7.85 -15.92 8.25
N ILE A 17 6.56 -16.22 8.06
CA ILE A 17 5.95 -16.38 6.74
C ILE A 17 6.10 -15.10 5.91
N LEU A 18 5.80 -13.94 6.50
CA LEU A 18 5.88 -12.67 5.81
C LEU A 18 7.31 -12.37 5.36
N HIS A 19 8.30 -12.64 6.22
CA HIS A 19 9.70 -12.50 5.88
C HIS A 19 10.14 -13.46 4.77
N ASN A 20 9.79 -14.75 4.88
CA ASN A 20 10.26 -15.80 3.96
C ASN A 20 9.59 -15.75 2.59
N ASP A 21 8.34 -15.27 2.51
CA ASP A 21 7.62 -15.11 1.25
C ASP A 21 7.98 -13.82 0.50
N SER A 22 8.76 -12.91 1.10
CA SER A 22 9.02 -11.59 0.52
C SER A 22 10.19 -11.58 -0.45
N PHE A 23 9.99 -10.98 -1.62
CA PHE A 23 11.10 -10.57 -2.50
C PHE A 23 11.88 -9.37 -1.90
N ASP A 24 13.08 -9.08 -2.41
CA ASP A 24 13.98 -8.09 -1.80
C ASP A 24 13.39 -6.66 -1.75
N TYR A 25 12.59 -6.29 -2.75
CA TYR A 25 11.87 -5.01 -2.76
C TYR A 25 10.75 -4.96 -1.73
N GLN A 26 10.03 -6.06 -1.51
CA GLN A 26 9.02 -6.18 -0.47
C GLN A 26 9.65 -6.15 0.93
N ALA A 27 10.76 -6.87 1.12
CA ALA A 27 11.53 -6.82 2.36
C ALA A 27 12.01 -5.39 2.68
N THR A 28 12.32 -4.58 1.66
CA THR A 28 12.63 -3.16 1.84
C THR A 28 11.43 -2.40 2.36
N TRP A 29 10.24 -2.62 1.79
CA TRP A 29 9.00 -1.97 2.27
C TRP A 29 8.75 -2.29 3.75
N LEU A 30 8.83 -3.56 4.15
CA LEU A 30 8.66 -3.99 5.53
C LEU A 30 9.70 -3.35 6.48
N ARG A 31 10.97 -3.28 6.08
CA ARG A 31 12.01 -2.63 6.88
C ARG A 31 11.74 -1.14 7.09
N VAL A 32 11.31 -0.45 6.04
CA VAL A 32 10.97 0.98 6.12
C VAL A 32 9.71 1.20 6.98
N GLY A 33 8.72 0.31 6.91
CA GLY A 33 7.50 0.38 7.73
C GLY A 33 7.79 0.42 9.23
N LYS A 34 8.81 -0.32 9.67
CA LYS A 34 9.27 -0.32 11.08
C LYS A 34 9.86 1.00 11.57
N LEU A 35 10.15 1.95 10.68
CA LEU A 35 10.64 3.28 11.05
C LEU A 35 9.51 4.23 11.49
N ASN A 36 8.24 3.80 11.38
CA ASN A 36 7.06 4.62 11.64
C ASN A 36 7.08 5.96 10.88
N ILE A 37 7.34 5.87 9.57
CA ILE A 37 7.32 7.00 8.63
C ILE A 37 6.31 6.73 7.51
N ASP A 38 5.81 7.79 6.90
CA ASP A 38 4.94 7.68 5.72
C ASP A 38 5.71 7.12 4.52
N ARG A 39 5.06 6.24 3.76
CA ARG A 39 5.59 5.62 2.54
C ARG A 39 4.71 5.98 1.34
N SER A 40 5.33 6.41 0.24
CA SER A 40 4.65 6.61 -1.05
C SER A 40 5.35 5.81 -2.15
N ILE A 41 4.63 4.84 -2.71
CA ILE A 41 5.21 3.82 -3.58
C ILE A 41 4.50 3.82 -4.93
N THR A 42 5.25 4.01 -6.01
CA THR A 42 4.76 3.66 -7.35
C THR A 42 5.24 2.25 -7.67
N LYS A 43 4.35 1.41 -8.16
CA LYS A 43 4.66 0.00 -8.41
C LYS A 43 4.12 -0.47 -9.74
N SER A 44 4.80 -1.46 -10.32
CA SER A 44 4.30 -2.27 -11.43
C SER A 44 3.06 -3.08 -11.02
N ARG A 45 2.19 -3.40 -11.97
CA ARG A 45 1.13 -4.39 -11.75
C ARG A 45 1.71 -5.74 -11.30
N GLN A 46 0.91 -6.45 -10.50
CA GLN A 46 1.14 -7.82 -10.06
C GLN A 46 2.38 -8.10 -9.18
N ILE A 47 3.18 -7.10 -8.78
CA ILE A 47 4.37 -7.33 -7.92
C ILE A 47 4.05 -7.56 -6.42
N GLY A 48 2.80 -7.87 -6.07
CA GLY A 48 2.41 -8.32 -4.73
C GLY A 48 2.23 -7.23 -3.66
N ALA A 49 2.03 -5.96 -4.02
CA ALA A 49 1.86 -4.86 -3.04
C ALA A 49 0.68 -5.06 -2.08
N THR A 50 -0.55 -5.25 -2.59
CA THR A 50 -1.75 -5.49 -1.77
C THR A 50 -1.59 -6.73 -0.87
N GLN A 51 -0.99 -7.80 -1.40
CA GLN A 51 -0.71 -9.01 -0.62
C GLN A 51 0.26 -8.73 0.53
N LEU A 52 1.38 -8.05 0.28
CA LEU A 52 2.36 -7.76 1.31
C LEU A 52 1.78 -6.84 2.39
N PHE A 53 1.21 -5.71 2.00
CA PHE A 53 0.74 -4.70 2.94
C PHE A 53 -0.47 -5.16 3.73
N SER A 54 -1.35 -6.00 3.17
CA SER A 54 -2.45 -6.59 3.96
C SER A 54 -1.96 -7.57 5.02
N ARG A 55 -0.86 -8.29 4.76
CA ARG A 55 -0.20 -9.16 5.74
C ARG A 55 0.54 -8.34 6.79
N GLU A 56 1.22 -7.27 6.39
CA GLU A 56 1.85 -6.30 7.30
C GLU A 56 0.80 -5.69 8.23
N ALA A 57 -0.32 -5.20 7.70
CA ALA A 57 -1.42 -4.65 8.48
C ALA A 57 -1.95 -5.64 9.54
N LEU A 58 -2.14 -6.91 9.17
CA LEU A 58 -2.57 -7.93 10.14
C LEU A 58 -1.52 -8.14 11.24
N LEU A 59 -0.23 -8.24 10.87
CA LEU A 59 0.85 -8.43 11.83
C LEU A 59 1.01 -7.22 12.76
N ASP A 60 0.92 -5.99 12.22
CA ASP A 60 0.97 -4.76 13.01
C ASP A 60 -0.19 -4.71 14.01
N ALA A 61 -1.41 -4.99 13.56
CA ALA A 61 -2.58 -5.05 14.45
C ALA A 61 -2.34 -6.02 15.61
N LEU A 62 -1.89 -7.25 15.31
CA LEU A 62 -1.64 -8.31 16.30
C LEU A 62 -0.49 -8.02 17.26
N THR A 63 0.45 -7.15 16.90
CA THR A 63 1.67 -6.93 17.68
C THR A 63 1.66 -5.61 18.43
N THR A 64 0.93 -4.60 17.94
CA THR A 64 0.85 -3.28 18.56
C THR A 64 -0.50 -2.98 19.19
N GLY A 65 -1.56 -3.70 18.82
CA GLY A 65 -2.93 -3.38 19.19
C GLY A 65 -3.47 -2.13 18.47
N ASP A 66 -2.75 -1.62 17.45
CA ASP A 66 -3.22 -0.48 16.68
C ASP A 66 -4.27 -0.89 15.65
N ASN A 67 -5.26 -0.02 15.49
CA ASN A 67 -6.20 -0.14 14.39
C ASN A 67 -5.51 0.03 13.05
N GLN A 68 -6.05 -0.63 12.04
CA GLN A 68 -5.58 -0.56 10.67
C GLN A 68 -6.74 -0.17 9.76
N VAL A 69 -6.48 0.67 8.77
CA VAL A 69 -7.49 1.12 7.80
C VAL A 69 -7.00 0.85 6.40
N TRP A 70 -7.65 -0.08 5.73
CA TRP A 70 -7.46 -0.34 4.31
C TRP A 70 -8.43 0.52 3.49
N PHE A 71 -7.89 1.49 2.77
CA PHE A 71 -8.67 2.46 2.01
C PHE A 71 -8.39 2.27 0.52
N ALA A 72 -9.39 1.84 -0.24
CA ALA A 72 -9.30 1.65 -1.68
C ALA A 72 -10.38 2.43 -2.42
N HIS A 73 -10.31 2.48 -3.75
CA HIS A 73 -11.27 3.23 -4.56
C HIS A 73 -12.70 2.65 -4.47
N THR A 74 -12.85 1.34 -4.22
CA THR A 74 -14.13 0.73 -3.82
C THR A 74 -13.99 -0.19 -2.60
N ILE A 75 -15.12 -0.51 -1.95
CA ILE A 75 -15.13 -1.46 -0.83
C ILE A 75 -14.74 -2.88 -1.28
N GLU A 76 -15.09 -3.29 -2.50
CA GLU A 76 -14.73 -4.58 -3.08
C GLU A 76 -13.21 -4.69 -3.25
N HIS A 77 -12.56 -3.64 -3.73
CA HIS A 77 -11.10 -3.59 -3.81
C HIS A 77 -10.47 -3.64 -2.42
N ALA A 78 -11.03 -2.93 -1.44
CA ALA A 78 -10.54 -3.00 -0.06
C ALA A 78 -10.66 -4.42 0.52
N ARG A 79 -11.71 -5.17 0.18
CA ARG A 79 -11.91 -6.56 0.64
C ARG A 79 -10.92 -7.56 0.04
N VAL A 80 -10.17 -7.21 -1.00
CA VAL A 80 -9.05 -8.04 -1.48
C VAL A 80 -7.98 -8.19 -0.40
N ALA A 81 -7.74 -7.14 0.40
CA ALA A 81 -6.85 -7.24 1.56
C ALA A 81 -7.35 -8.24 2.60
N LEU A 82 -8.66 -8.24 2.89
CA LEU A 82 -9.27 -9.23 3.78
C LEU A 82 -9.06 -10.67 3.28
N MET A 83 -9.14 -10.90 1.96
CA MET A 83 -8.85 -12.22 1.37
C MET A 83 -7.39 -12.64 1.65
N TYR A 84 -6.41 -11.76 1.45
CA TYR A 84 -5.01 -12.08 1.72
C TYR A 84 -4.74 -12.31 3.21
N MET A 85 -5.38 -11.54 4.10
CA MET A 85 -5.32 -11.75 5.56
C MET A 85 -5.91 -13.11 5.96
N ASN A 86 -7.04 -13.50 5.37
CA ASN A 86 -7.63 -14.84 5.57
C ASN A 86 -6.67 -15.96 5.12
N ASN A 87 -6.08 -15.83 3.94
CA ASN A 87 -5.15 -16.83 3.40
C ASN A 87 -3.90 -16.98 4.29
N LEU A 88 -3.37 -15.86 4.80
CA LEU A 88 -2.26 -15.88 5.75
C LEU A 88 -2.66 -16.53 7.07
N SER A 89 -3.81 -16.15 7.63
CA SER A 89 -4.31 -16.68 8.90
C SER A 89 -4.57 -18.19 8.83
N ALA A 90 -5.09 -18.67 7.70
CA ALA A 90 -5.32 -20.09 7.47
C ALA A 90 -4.03 -20.92 7.51
N ARG A 91 -2.88 -20.37 7.06
CA ARG A 91 -1.57 -21.03 7.13
C ARG A 91 -1.09 -21.28 8.55
N VAL A 92 -1.59 -20.54 9.53
CA VAL A 92 -1.30 -20.72 10.96
C VAL A 92 -2.48 -21.34 11.72
N GLY A 93 -3.47 -21.89 11.00
CA GLY A 93 -4.62 -22.58 11.59
C GLY A 93 -5.72 -21.68 12.14
N VAL A 94 -5.75 -20.39 11.77
CA VAL A 94 -6.78 -19.43 12.22
C VAL A 94 -7.75 -19.13 11.07
N ARG A 95 -9.05 -19.25 11.33
CA ARG A 95 -10.10 -18.81 10.40
C ARG A 95 -10.69 -17.49 10.88
N LEU A 96 -10.41 -16.40 10.16
CA LEU A 96 -10.92 -15.09 10.53
C LEU A 96 -12.44 -15.01 10.34
N THR A 97 -13.07 -14.23 11.20
CA THR A 97 -14.46 -13.79 11.11
C THR A 97 -14.47 -12.28 10.89
N SER A 98 -15.22 -11.84 9.89
CA SER A 98 -15.39 -10.43 9.52
C SER A 98 -16.85 -10.20 9.12
N ASN A 99 -17.34 -8.96 9.27
CA ASN A 99 -18.61 -8.53 8.69
C ASN A 99 -18.47 -7.98 7.25
N GLY A 100 -17.27 -8.11 6.64
CA GLY A 100 -16.94 -7.58 5.32
C GLY A 100 -16.52 -6.11 5.31
N HIS A 101 -16.80 -5.34 6.35
CA HIS A 101 -16.35 -3.93 6.49
C HIS A 101 -15.26 -3.77 7.55
N SER A 102 -15.16 -4.73 8.46
CA SER A 102 -14.19 -4.73 9.53
C SER A 102 -13.97 -6.15 10.04
N LEU A 103 -12.85 -6.37 10.72
CA LEU A 103 -12.61 -7.50 11.61
C LEU A 103 -12.03 -6.97 12.93
N GLN A 104 -12.34 -7.67 14.02
CA GLN A 104 -11.87 -7.32 15.35
C GLN A 104 -10.96 -8.44 15.89
N LEU A 105 -9.83 -8.04 16.44
CA LEU A 105 -8.87 -8.90 17.13
C LEU A 105 -9.17 -8.92 18.65
N ASP A 106 -8.66 -9.91 19.36
CA ASP A 106 -8.89 -10.08 20.80
C ASP A 106 -8.11 -9.11 21.68
N ASP A 107 -7.02 -8.54 21.15
CA ASP A 107 -6.28 -7.40 21.73
C ASP A 107 -7.05 -6.06 21.65
N GLY A 108 -8.19 -6.04 20.95
CA GLY A 108 -9.04 -4.87 20.76
C GLY A 108 -8.78 -4.10 19.47
N ALA A 109 -7.75 -4.42 18.69
CA ALA A 109 -7.48 -3.80 17.41
C ALA A 109 -8.60 -4.10 16.40
N VAL A 110 -8.93 -3.08 15.60
CA VAL A 110 -9.91 -3.19 14.52
C VAL A 110 -9.21 -2.91 13.19
N ILE A 111 -9.35 -3.84 12.25
CA ILE A 111 -8.95 -3.63 10.86
C ILE A 111 -10.22 -3.28 10.07
N SER A 112 -10.26 -2.08 9.50
CA SER A 112 -11.39 -1.54 8.74
C SER A 112 -11.10 -1.54 7.25
N PHE A 113 -12.09 -1.89 6.43
CA PHE A 113 -12.02 -1.88 4.97
C PHE A 113 -13.01 -0.84 4.45
N VAL A 114 -12.53 0.16 3.72
CA VAL A 114 -13.34 1.29 3.28
C VAL A 114 -13.09 1.64 1.82
N GLY A 115 -14.16 2.06 1.13
CA GLY A 115 -14.15 2.60 -0.22
C GLY A 115 -14.22 4.12 -0.24
N GLU A 116 -14.00 4.75 -1.40
CA GLU A 116 -13.98 6.22 -1.58
C GLU A 116 -15.24 6.94 -1.06
N GLU A 117 -16.40 6.29 -1.16
CA GLU A 117 -17.69 6.84 -0.70
C GLU A 117 -17.81 6.93 0.84
N SER A 118 -16.91 6.30 1.59
CA SER A 118 -16.96 6.31 3.05
C SER A 118 -16.57 7.67 3.62
N HIS A 119 -17.37 8.19 4.57
CA HIS A 119 -17.05 9.42 5.28
C HIS A 119 -15.80 9.32 6.16
N CYS A 120 -15.43 8.10 6.60
CA CYS A 120 -14.24 7.77 7.40
C CYS A 120 -14.00 8.63 8.68
N ALA A 121 -14.95 9.47 9.09
CA ALA A 121 -14.72 10.56 10.04
C ALA A 121 -14.32 10.13 11.47
N ALA A 122 -14.56 8.88 11.84
CA ALA A 122 -14.26 8.34 13.17
C ALA A 122 -13.13 7.30 13.17
N LEU A 123 -12.50 7.03 12.02
CA LEU A 123 -11.42 6.05 11.93
C LEU A 123 -10.09 6.69 12.34
N ALA A 124 -9.29 5.94 13.10
CA ALA A 124 -7.91 6.28 13.44
C ALA A 124 -7.09 4.99 13.48
N GLY A 125 -5.90 4.99 12.88
CA GLY A 125 -5.04 3.81 12.76
C GLY A 125 -3.91 4.03 11.76
N ASN A 126 -3.09 3.01 11.54
CA ASN A 126 -2.24 2.97 10.34
C ASN A 126 -3.14 2.90 9.11
N VAL A 127 -2.74 3.57 8.03
CA VAL A 127 -3.55 3.64 6.81
C VAL A 127 -2.79 3.08 5.63
N TYR A 128 -3.47 2.21 4.90
CA TYR A 128 -3.01 1.65 3.63
C TYR A 128 -3.93 2.18 2.53
N LEU A 129 -3.45 3.17 1.78
CA LEU A 129 -4.20 3.79 0.69
C LEU A 129 -3.81 3.11 -0.64
N ASP A 130 -4.65 2.17 -1.05
CA ASP A 130 -4.43 1.20 -2.12
C ASP A 130 -4.93 1.74 -3.48
N GLU A 131 -4.07 1.68 -4.49
CA GLU A 131 -4.35 2.11 -5.86
C GLU A 131 -4.90 3.55 -5.94
N PHE A 132 -4.27 4.48 -5.21
CA PHE A 132 -4.74 5.88 -5.12
C PHE A 132 -4.84 6.61 -6.46
N GLY A 133 -4.11 6.16 -7.48
CA GLY A 133 -4.17 6.69 -8.84
C GLY A 133 -5.52 6.48 -9.52
N TRP A 134 -6.32 5.54 -9.04
CA TRP A 134 -7.58 5.10 -9.65
C TRP A 134 -8.82 5.56 -8.88
N PHE A 135 -8.66 6.44 -7.89
CA PHE A 135 -9.78 7.10 -7.22
C PHE A 135 -10.40 8.16 -8.13
N ASN A 136 -11.70 8.41 -7.97
CA ASN A 136 -12.39 9.51 -8.64
C ASN A 136 -11.84 10.87 -8.16
N ASN A 137 -11.43 10.97 -6.89
CA ASN A 137 -10.81 12.14 -6.31
C ASN A 137 -9.56 11.78 -5.46
N PRO A 138 -8.40 11.56 -6.11
CA PRO A 138 -7.17 11.18 -5.42
C PRO A 138 -6.72 12.18 -4.35
N LEU A 139 -6.95 13.49 -4.58
CA LEU A 139 -6.61 14.55 -3.62
C LEU A 139 -7.42 14.44 -2.33
N ARG A 140 -8.72 14.19 -2.45
CA ARG A 140 -9.59 13.98 -1.28
C ARG A 140 -9.21 12.69 -0.55
N ALA A 141 -8.99 11.61 -1.27
CA ALA A 141 -8.60 10.32 -0.70
C ALA A 141 -7.30 10.44 0.12
N ALA A 142 -6.27 11.07 -0.44
CA ALA A 142 -5.00 11.31 0.25
C ALA A 142 -5.16 12.17 1.52
N LYS A 143 -6.01 13.21 1.48
CA LYS A 143 -6.30 14.06 2.65
C LYS A 143 -7.02 13.29 3.76
N VAL A 144 -8.02 12.47 3.40
CA VAL A 144 -8.75 11.63 4.35
C VAL A 144 -7.82 10.59 4.98
N ALA A 145 -6.99 9.93 4.16
CA ALA A 145 -6.01 8.96 4.63
C ALA A 145 -5.02 9.58 5.62
N ALA A 146 -4.47 10.76 5.30
CA ALA A 146 -3.57 11.48 6.20
C ALA A 146 -4.26 11.92 7.51
N ALA A 147 -5.55 12.28 7.48
CA ALA A 147 -6.30 12.63 8.67
C ALA A 147 -6.52 11.42 9.60
N ILE A 148 -6.82 10.25 9.05
CA ILE A 148 -6.97 8.99 9.81
C ILE A 148 -5.65 8.58 10.48
N ALA A 149 -4.52 8.77 9.78
CA ALA A 149 -3.18 8.42 10.26
C ALA A 149 -2.53 9.49 11.15
N CYS A 150 -3.23 10.56 11.56
CA CYS A 150 -2.59 11.74 12.14
C CYS A 150 -1.97 11.57 13.54
N HIS A 151 -2.23 10.46 14.23
CA HIS A 151 -1.61 10.19 15.53
C HIS A 151 -0.12 9.87 15.36
N LYS A 152 0.74 10.35 16.26
CA LYS A 152 2.21 10.18 16.20
C LYS A 152 2.70 8.74 16.04
N ARG A 153 1.91 7.77 16.51
CA ARG A 153 2.24 6.33 16.47
C ARG A 153 1.75 5.62 15.20
N HIS A 154 0.96 6.30 14.37
CA HIS A 154 0.43 5.74 13.13
C HIS A 154 1.22 6.27 11.93
N ASN A 155 1.18 5.52 10.84
CA ASN A 155 1.79 5.91 9.56
C ASN A 155 0.81 5.73 8.39
N LEU A 156 1.08 6.42 7.29
CA LEU A 156 0.37 6.31 6.03
C LEU A 156 1.26 5.62 4.98
N THR A 157 0.79 4.49 4.46
CA THR A 157 1.39 3.78 3.33
C THR A 157 0.49 3.90 2.11
N MET A 158 0.95 4.67 1.12
CA MET A 158 0.26 4.87 -0.15
C MET A 158 0.98 4.10 -1.25
N PHE A 159 0.23 3.38 -2.07
CA PHE A 159 0.81 2.68 -3.21
C PHE A 159 -0.15 2.61 -4.40
N THR A 160 0.39 2.66 -5.61
CA THR A 160 -0.44 2.64 -6.84
C THR A 160 0.38 2.21 -8.05
N THR A 161 -0.28 1.66 -9.06
CA THR A 161 0.23 1.84 -10.43
C THR A 161 -0.08 3.26 -10.92
N PRO A 162 0.76 3.86 -11.78
CA PRO A 162 0.41 5.13 -12.41
C PRO A 162 -0.95 5.09 -13.11
N SER A 163 -1.59 6.25 -13.18
CA SER A 163 -2.78 6.53 -13.99
C SER A 163 -2.55 7.79 -14.82
N ASP A 164 -3.53 8.18 -15.63
CA ASP A 164 -3.55 9.44 -16.39
C ASP A 164 -3.99 10.65 -15.53
N SER A 165 -4.26 10.45 -14.25
CA SER A 165 -4.75 11.51 -13.37
C SER A 165 -3.61 12.44 -12.92
N TYR A 166 -3.61 13.68 -13.43
CA TYR A 166 -2.69 14.72 -12.95
C TYR A 166 -2.84 15.00 -11.44
N ALA A 167 -4.06 14.85 -10.91
CA ALA A 167 -4.33 14.96 -9.48
C ALA A 167 -3.60 13.86 -8.67
N ALA A 168 -3.61 12.61 -9.17
CA ALA A 168 -2.86 11.52 -8.55
C ALA A 168 -1.34 11.73 -8.65
N PHE A 169 -0.85 12.18 -9.81
CA PHE A 169 0.57 12.54 -9.96
C PHE A 169 1.00 13.59 -8.93
N ARG A 170 0.17 14.61 -8.71
CA ARG A 170 0.44 15.64 -7.70
C ARG A 170 0.43 15.12 -6.25
N VAL A 171 -0.40 14.12 -5.97
CA VAL A 171 -0.37 13.42 -4.68
C VAL A 171 0.95 12.66 -4.53
N TRP A 172 1.33 11.88 -5.54
CA TRP A 172 2.57 11.08 -5.55
C TRP A 172 3.83 11.96 -5.41
N ASN A 173 3.96 12.99 -6.24
CA ASN A 173 5.13 13.87 -6.24
C ASN A 173 5.18 14.85 -5.05
N GLY A 174 4.17 14.82 -4.17
CA GLY A 174 4.11 15.63 -2.95
C GLY A 174 3.82 17.12 -3.16
N THR A 175 3.49 17.57 -4.37
CA THR A 175 3.16 19.00 -4.64
C THR A 175 1.86 19.47 -3.99
N THR A 176 1.09 18.56 -3.40
CA THR A 176 -0.12 18.85 -2.62
C THR A 176 0.18 19.17 -1.15
N ARG A 177 1.41 18.92 -0.68
CA ARG A 177 1.84 19.17 0.70
C ARG A 177 2.35 20.61 0.84
N ASN A 178 2.30 21.12 2.07
CA ASN A 178 2.79 22.48 2.39
C ASN A 178 4.30 22.61 2.18
N HIS A 179 5.06 21.55 2.48
CA HIS A 179 6.50 21.48 2.23
C HIS A 179 6.75 20.65 0.97
N ARG A 180 7.35 21.26 -0.04
CA ARG A 180 7.72 20.54 -1.27
C ARG A 180 8.81 19.52 -0.94
N PRO A 181 8.67 18.26 -1.39
CA PRO A 181 9.68 17.26 -1.13
C PRO A 181 10.97 17.59 -1.89
N SER A 182 12.09 17.46 -1.19
CA SER A 182 13.42 17.40 -1.79
C SER A 182 14.16 16.17 -1.24
N PRO A 183 15.04 15.53 -2.02
CA PRO A 183 15.84 14.41 -1.52
C PRO A 183 16.70 14.83 -0.32
N LEU A 184 16.56 14.10 0.80
CA LEU A 184 17.43 14.23 1.97
C LEU A 184 18.45 13.08 1.99
N ILE A 185 17.97 11.85 1.79
CA ILE A 185 18.82 10.65 1.66
C ILE A 185 18.37 9.92 0.40
N ASN A 186 19.27 9.79 -0.57
CA ASN A 186 19.04 9.01 -1.78
C ASN A 186 19.86 7.72 -1.71
N THR A 187 19.19 6.57 -1.84
CA THR A 187 19.80 5.24 -1.78
C THR A 187 20.04 4.64 -3.18
N GLY A 188 19.74 5.38 -4.25
CA GLY A 188 19.66 4.89 -5.62
C GLY A 188 18.28 4.31 -5.93
N ASP A 189 17.79 3.40 -5.08
CA ASP A 189 16.51 2.71 -5.27
C ASP A 189 15.31 3.40 -4.62
N SER A 190 15.57 4.32 -3.69
CA SER A 190 14.54 5.02 -2.92
C SER A 190 15.09 6.29 -2.31
N VAL A 191 14.19 7.19 -1.90
CA VAL A 191 14.55 8.49 -1.37
C VAL A 191 13.76 8.80 -0.10
N PHE A 192 14.45 9.20 0.96
CA PHE A 192 13.84 9.90 2.09
C PHE A 192 13.80 11.39 1.76
N CYS A 193 12.63 11.99 1.82
CA CYS A 193 12.44 13.39 1.47
C CYS A 193 12.29 14.29 2.69
N THR A 194 12.55 15.58 2.49
CA THR A 194 12.42 16.65 3.51
C THR A 194 11.01 16.84 4.06
N ASP A 195 9.98 16.29 3.41
CA ASP A 195 8.59 16.32 3.86
C ASP A 195 8.22 15.15 4.79
N GLY A 196 9.21 14.35 5.20
CA GLY A 196 9.06 13.22 6.12
C GLY A 196 8.57 11.92 5.47
N VAL A 197 8.44 11.88 4.15
CA VAL A 197 7.92 10.72 3.42
C VAL A 197 9.06 9.99 2.72
N TRP A 198 9.08 8.66 2.86
CA TRP A 198 9.93 7.78 2.07
C TRP A 198 9.24 7.42 0.75
N ARG A 199 10.00 7.49 -0.36
CA ARG A 199 9.49 7.29 -1.72
C ARG A 199 10.27 6.24 -2.49
N GLN A 200 9.57 5.42 -3.24
CA GLN A 200 10.17 4.44 -4.14
C GLN A 200 9.30 4.19 -5.38
N SER A 201 9.95 3.89 -6.50
CA SER A 201 9.31 3.31 -7.68
C SER A 201 9.87 1.91 -7.94
N VAL A 202 9.01 0.92 -8.17
CA VAL A 202 9.42 -0.46 -8.48
C VAL A 202 8.76 -0.91 -9.78
N THR A 203 9.52 -0.83 -10.87
CA THR A 203 9.11 -1.34 -12.19
C THR A 203 9.12 -2.87 -12.21
N LEU A 204 8.53 -3.48 -13.24
CA LEU A 204 8.59 -4.92 -13.44
C LEU A 204 10.05 -5.40 -13.56
N ASP A 205 10.86 -4.72 -14.36
CA ASP A 205 12.28 -5.03 -14.53
C ASP A 205 13.04 -4.92 -13.20
N ALA A 206 12.78 -3.87 -12.41
CA ALA A 206 13.40 -3.70 -11.09
C ALA A 206 12.94 -4.79 -10.10
N ALA A 207 11.66 -5.21 -10.14
CA ALA A 207 11.18 -6.31 -9.32
C ALA A 207 11.89 -7.63 -9.69
N CYS A 208 12.04 -7.94 -10.98
CA CYS A 208 12.74 -9.12 -11.46
C CYS A 208 14.23 -9.12 -11.09
N GLN A 209 14.92 -7.98 -11.23
CA GLN A 209 16.31 -7.82 -10.79
C GLN A 209 16.47 -8.04 -9.28
N ARG A 210 15.40 -7.86 -8.51
CA ARG A 210 15.34 -8.01 -7.05
C ARG A 210 14.67 -9.31 -6.62
N GLY A 211 14.82 -10.33 -7.44
CA GLY A 211 14.46 -11.72 -7.14
C GLY A 211 13.03 -12.11 -7.50
N CYS A 212 12.19 -11.22 -8.05
CA CYS A 212 10.86 -11.58 -8.49
C CYS A 212 10.90 -12.51 -9.71
N ASN A 213 10.72 -13.80 -9.48
CA ASN A 213 10.83 -14.85 -10.48
C ASN A 213 9.46 -15.32 -11.03
N LEU A 214 8.41 -14.54 -10.81
CA LEU A 214 7.03 -14.88 -11.22
C LEU A 214 6.70 -14.49 -12.67
N PHE A 215 7.56 -13.70 -13.31
CA PHE A 215 7.28 -13.06 -14.60
C PHE A 215 8.28 -13.46 -15.67
N ALA A 216 7.81 -13.45 -16.91
CA ALA A 216 8.64 -13.43 -18.11
C ALA A 216 8.52 -12.03 -18.76
N PRO A 217 9.40 -11.06 -18.43
CA PRO A 217 9.25 -9.67 -18.88
C PRO A 217 9.19 -9.51 -20.40
N GLU A 218 9.95 -10.33 -21.13
CA GLU A 218 9.99 -10.29 -22.59
C GLU A 218 8.72 -10.84 -23.25
N GLU A 219 7.96 -11.70 -22.57
CA GLU A 219 6.63 -12.12 -23.03
C GLU A 219 5.62 -10.99 -22.83
N ILE A 220 5.63 -10.37 -21.64
CA ILE A 220 4.76 -9.24 -21.32
C ILE A 220 4.99 -8.08 -22.31
N LYS A 221 6.24 -7.73 -22.61
CA LYS A 221 6.56 -6.68 -23.59
C LYS A 221 6.00 -6.94 -25.00
N ARG A 222 5.75 -8.20 -25.38
CA ARG A 222 5.16 -8.54 -26.69
C ARG A 222 3.64 -8.41 -26.72
N GLU A 223 2.99 -8.46 -25.57
CA GLU A 223 1.52 -8.41 -25.46
C GLU A 223 0.96 -6.99 -25.38
N TYR A 224 1.77 -6.04 -24.94
CA TYR A 224 1.36 -4.66 -24.69
C TYR A 224 2.00 -3.70 -25.69
N SER A 225 1.30 -2.58 -25.96
CA SER A 225 1.94 -1.43 -26.60
C SER A 225 3.03 -0.85 -25.69
N ASP A 226 3.99 -0.12 -26.25
CA ASP A 226 5.04 0.56 -25.47
C ASP A 226 4.43 1.51 -24.41
N ASP A 227 3.33 2.18 -24.76
CA ASP A 227 2.62 3.11 -23.87
C ASP A 227 1.94 2.38 -22.71
N ASP A 228 1.19 1.31 -23.01
CA ASP A 228 0.57 0.48 -21.97
C ASP A 228 1.63 -0.17 -21.07
N TYR A 229 2.75 -0.61 -21.65
CA TYR A 229 3.83 -1.21 -20.88
C TYR A 229 4.43 -0.22 -19.88
N ARG A 230 4.75 1.00 -20.35
CA ARG A 230 5.29 2.08 -19.50
C ARG A 230 4.31 2.44 -18.37
N LEU A 231 3.03 2.57 -18.69
CA LEU A 231 1.99 2.91 -17.71
C LEU A 231 1.81 1.80 -16.66
N LEU A 232 1.67 0.55 -17.09
CA LEU A 232 1.26 -0.56 -16.21
C LEU A 232 2.43 -1.24 -15.48
N PHE A 233 3.61 -1.26 -16.09
CA PHE A 233 4.78 -2.00 -15.61
C PHE A 233 6.02 -1.12 -15.40
N GLY A 234 6.07 0.04 -16.05
CA GLY A 234 7.22 0.96 -16.04
C GLY A 234 7.21 2.05 -14.97
N CYS A 235 6.16 2.14 -14.15
CA CYS A 235 6.00 3.25 -13.17
C CYS A 235 6.04 4.65 -13.82
N ASP A 236 5.63 4.77 -15.08
CA ASP A 236 5.70 6.00 -15.85
C ASP A 236 4.48 6.90 -15.59
N TRP A 237 4.74 8.11 -15.08
CA TRP A 237 3.72 9.14 -14.83
C TRP A 237 3.60 10.19 -15.95
N SER A 238 4.34 10.06 -17.05
CA SER A 238 4.35 11.06 -18.14
C SER A 238 2.96 11.31 -18.74
N PHE A 239 2.11 10.29 -18.82
CA PHE A 239 0.73 10.42 -19.28
C PHE A 239 -0.10 11.37 -18.41
N ALA A 240 0.04 11.29 -17.08
CA ALA A 240 -0.63 12.21 -16.15
C ALA A 240 -0.11 13.64 -16.27
N VAL A 241 1.19 13.80 -16.52
CA VAL A 241 1.79 15.14 -16.73
C VAL A 241 1.22 15.78 -18.00
N ALA A 242 1.22 15.04 -19.11
CA ALA A 242 0.67 15.51 -20.37
C ALA A 242 -0.82 15.89 -20.24
N ALA A 243 -1.62 15.08 -19.55
CA ALA A 243 -3.03 15.39 -19.28
C ALA A 243 -3.20 16.69 -18.47
N GLY A 244 -2.29 16.96 -17.53
CA GLY A 244 -2.28 18.20 -16.74
C GLY A 244 -1.92 19.44 -17.56
N GLU A 245 -0.99 19.31 -18.51
CA GLU A 245 -0.57 20.39 -19.41
C GLU A 245 -1.67 20.77 -20.42
N VAL A 246 -2.48 19.81 -20.87
CA VAL A 246 -3.63 20.06 -21.77
C VAL A 246 -4.79 20.75 -21.04
N ALA A 247 -4.89 20.59 -19.73
CA ALA A 247 -5.96 21.16 -18.91
C ALA A 247 -5.65 22.56 -18.33
N ALA A 248 -4.40 23.03 -18.48
CA ALA A 248 -3.91 24.32 -17.97
C ALA A 248 -3.99 25.43 -19.04
#